data_AF-A0ABD5SV76-F1
#
_entry.id   AF-A0ABD5SV76-F1
#
_cell.length_a   1.000
_cell.length_b   1.000
_cell.length_c   1.000
_cell.angle_alpha   90.00
_cell.angle_beta   90.00
_cell.angle_gamma   90.00
#
_symmetry.space_group_name_H-M   'P 1'
#
loop_
_entity.id
_entity.type
_entity.pdbx_description
1 polymer ?
#
loop_
_entity_poly.entity_id
_entity_poly.type
_entity_poly.pdbx_seq_one_letter_code
_entity_poly.pdbx_strand_id
1 'polypeptide(L)'
;MELAILGAGDVGRSVADLAAEYGHDVVALADSTSAAVDPDGIAVQDALERKVGGESVGTADPADVFETNYDVLVEATPTTLGDAEPGFSHVRRALEADRHVVLA
;
A
#
# COMPACT_ATOMS: atom_id res chain seq x y z
N MET A 1 3.22 2.37 13.78
CA MET A 1 4.19 2.20 12.68
C MET A 1 3.56 2.79 11.46
N GLU A 2 4.38 3.38 10.61
CA GLU A 2 3.97 3.94 9.33
C GLU A 2 3.89 2.80 8.30
N LEU A 3 2.71 2.58 7.74
CA LEU A 3 2.44 1.50 6.80
C LEU A 3 2.31 2.04 5.37
N ALA A 4 3.01 1.40 4.45
CA ALA A 4 2.76 1.48 3.03
C ALA A 4 2.05 0.20 2.58
N ILE A 5 0.96 0.32 1.83
CA ILE A 5 0.16 -0.83 1.37
C ILE A 5 0.10 -0.85 -0.14
N LEU A 6 0.61 -1.91 -0.76
CA LEU A 6 0.47 -2.17 -2.19
C LEU A 6 -0.64 -3.21 -2.40
N GLY A 7 -1.65 -2.83 -3.18
CA GLY A 7 -2.83 -3.64 -3.45
C GLY A 7 -4.05 -3.16 -2.67
N ALA A 8 -4.95 -2.42 -3.32
CA ALA A 8 -6.24 -2.00 -2.74
C ALA A 8 -7.41 -2.94 -3.11
N GLY A 9 -7.14 -4.25 -3.16
CA GLY A 9 -8.16 -5.32 -3.21
C GLY A 9 -8.66 -5.67 -1.81
N ASP A 10 -9.47 -6.73 -1.68
CA ASP A 10 -10.13 -7.07 -0.40
C ASP A 10 -9.15 -7.10 0.79
N VAL A 11 -8.00 -7.76 0.62
CA VAL A 11 -6.98 -7.90 1.68
C VAL A 11 -6.39 -6.54 2.08
N GLY A 12 -5.84 -5.78 1.13
CA GLY A 12 -5.20 -4.50 1.48
C GLY A 12 -6.19 -3.44 1.96
N ARG A 13 -7.47 -3.49 1.51
CA ARG A 13 -8.52 -2.64 2.09
C ARG A 13 -8.80 -2.99 3.55
N SER A 14 -8.93 -4.28 3.87
CA SER A 14 -9.13 -4.71 5.26
C SER A 14 -7.95 -4.34 6.16
N VAL A 15 -6.72 -4.46 5.67
CA VAL A 15 -5.53 -4.02 6.42
C VAL A 15 -5.56 -2.51 6.64
N ALA A 16 -5.84 -1.71 5.60
CA ALA A 16 -5.90 -0.27 5.71
C ALA A 16 -6.99 0.19 6.69
N ASP A 17 -8.19 -0.42 6.61
CA ASP A 17 -9.34 -0.10 7.46
C ASP A 17 -9.07 -0.37 8.95
N LEU A 18 -8.37 -1.47 9.25
CA LEU A 18 -8.07 -1.88 10.63
C LEU A 18 -6.80 -1.24 11.19
N ALA A 19 -5.91 -0.70 10.37
CA ALA A 19 -4.57 -0.23 10.80
C ALA A 19 -4.62 0.74 12.00
N ALA A 20 -5.54 1.71 11.96
CA ALA A 20 -5.68 2.70 13.02
C ALA A 20 -6.13 2.07 14.36
N GLU A 21 -6.94 1.02 14.33
CA GLU A 21 -7.39 0.30 15.55
C GLU A 21 -6.21 -0.37 16.27
N TYR A 22 -5.16 -0.72 15.53
CA TYR A 22 -3.92 -1.31 16.06
C TYR A 22 -2.80 -0.29 16.30
N GLY A 23 -3.10 1.01 16.19
CA GLY A 23 -2.12 2.08 16.43
C GLY A 23 -1.07 2.20 15.32
N HIS A 24 -1.49 2.02 14.07
CA HIS A 24 -0.65 2.19 12.89
C HIS A 24 -1.24 3.25 11.97
N ASP A 25 -0.36 4.05 11.36
CA ASP A 25 -0.72 5.11 10.44
C ASP A 25 -0.47 4.60 9.03
N VAL A 26 -1.47 4.72 8.14
CA VAL A 26 -1.28 4.40 6.73
C VAL A 26 -0.78 5.67 6.05
N VAL A 27 0.47 5.66 5.59
CA VAL A 27 1.10 6.79 4.89
C VAL A 27 1.04 6.64 3.38
N ALA A 28 0.78 5.42 2.90
CA ALA A 28 0.58 5.16 1.49
C ALA A 28 -0.36 3.97 1.23
N LEU A 29 -1.24 4.11 0.24
CA LEU A 29 -2.09 3.04 -0.30
C LEU A 29 -2.12 3.13 -1.82
N ALA A 30 -1.74 2.06 -2.51
CA ALA A 30 -1.78 2.01 -3.97
C ALA A 30 -2.55 0.82 -4.53
N ASP A 31 -3.11 1.03 -5.72
CA ASP A 31 -3.53 -0.03 -6.62
C ASP A 31 -2.62 -0.08 -7.87
N SER A 32 -3.01 -0.85 -8.88
CA SER A 32 -2.23 -1.01 -10.10
C SER A 32 -2.12 0.27 -10.95
N THR A 33 -2.85 1.33 -10.62
CA THR A 33 -2.99 2.53 -11.47
C THR A 33 -2.75 3.85 -10.74
N SER A 34 -2.89 3.89 -9.42
CA SER A 34 -2.82 5.13 -8.64
C SER A 34 -2.42 4.85 -7.20
N ALA A 35 -1.95 5.89 -6.52
CA ALA A 35 -1.67 5.88 -5.09
C ALA A 35 -2.24 7.13 -4.38
N ALA A 36 -2.62 6.94 -3.12
CA ALA A 36 -2.64 8.02 -2.13
C ALA A 36 -1.35 7.92 -1.31
N VAL A 37 -0.64 9.04 -1.17
CA VAL A 37 0.60 9.13 -0.40
C VAL A 37 0.56 10.42 0.40
N ASP A 38 0.76 10.31 1.70
CA ASP A 38 0.88 11.43 2.63
C ASP A 38 1.82 11.02 3.77
N PRO A 39 3.01 11.64 3.91
CA PRO A 39 3.94 11.34 4.99
C PRO A 39 3.36 11.55 6.39
N ASP A 40 2.32 12.38 6.53
CA ASP A 40 1.65 12.63 7.80
C ASP A 40 0.42 11.71 8.00
N GLY A 41 0.16 10.79 7.06
CA GLY A 41 -0.94 9.83 7.07
C GLY A 41 -2.08 10.20 6.12
N ILE A 42 -2.57 9.22 5.34
CA ILE A 42 -3.65 9.44 4.37
C ILE A 42 -5.03 9.37 5.04
N ALA A 43 -6.01 10.02 4.41
CA ALA A 43 -7.43 9.78 4.70
C ALA A 43 -7.86 8.42 4.12
N VAL A 44 -7.64 7.34 4.89
CA VAL A 44 -7.89 5.95 4.45
C VAL A 44 -9.33 5.76 3.98
N GLN A 45 -10.31 6.19 4.77
CA GLN A 45 -11.73 5.98 4.44
C GLN A 45 -12.09 6.64 3.11
N ASP A 46 -11.68 7.89 2.89
CA ASP A 46 -11.91 8.59 1.63
C ASP A 46 -11.26 7.87 0.43
N ALA A 47 -10.07 7.30 0.61
CA ALA A 47 -9.38 6.54 -0.43
C ALA A 47 -10.12 5.22 -0.77
N LEU A 48 -10.61 4.52 0.25
CA LEU A 48 -11.39 3.30 0.10
C LEU A 48 -12.76 3.56 -0.53
N GLU A 49 -13.46 4.61 -0.10
CA GLU A 49 -14.76 5.02 -0.65
C GLU A 49 -14.65 5.36 -2.14
N ARG A 50 -13.64 6.17 -2.53
CA ARG A 50 -13.35 6.45 -3.94
C ARG A 50 -13.14 5.18 -4.74
N LYS A 51 -12.31 4.25 -4.23
CA LYS A 51 -12.02 3.00 -4.91
C LYS A 51 -13.25 2.10 -5.06
N VAL A 52 -14.11 2.03 -4.05
CA VAL A 52 -15.40 1.31 -4.12
C VAL A 52 -16.34 1.97 -5.14
N GLY A 53 -16.32 3.30 -5.25
CA GLY A 53 -17.03 4.07 -6.26
C GLY A 53 -16.52 3.92 -7.69
N GLY A 54 -15.39 3.21 -7.89
CA GLY A 54 -14.76 3.04 -9.21
C GLY A 54 -13.78 4.14 -9.59
N GLU A 55 -13.41 5.00 -8.65
CA GLU A 55 -12.43 6.07 -8.82
C GLU A 55 -11.02 5.60 -8.37
N SER A 56 -10.01 6.45 -8.59
CA SER A 56 -8.64 6.19 -8.17
C SER A 56 -8.48 6.30 -6.64
N VAL A 57 -7.59 5.49 -6.06
CA VAL A 57 -7.27 5.56 -4.61
C VAL A 57 -6.57 6.87 -4.25
N GLY A 58 -6.01 7.58 -5.24
CA GLY A 58 -5.46 8.92 -5.12
C GLY A 58 -5.01 9.44 -6.48
N THR A 59 -4.09 10.41 -6.48
CA THR A 59 -3.58 11.06 -7.70
C THR A 59 -2.09 10.82 -7.95
N ALA A 60 -1.38 10.17 -7.01
CA ALA A 60 0.04 9.87 -7.14
C ALA A 60 0.27 8.62 -8.00
N ASP A 61 1.49 8.46 -8.49
CA ASP A 61 1.91 7.24 -9.18
C ASP A 61 2.13 6.12 -8.14
N PRO A 62 1.77 4.85 -8.43
CA PRO A 62 2.06 3.73 -7.53
C PRO A 62 3.53 3.63 -7.11
N ALA A 63 4.47 4.06 -7.95
CA ALA A 63 5.90 4.07 -7.63
C ALA A 63 6.26 5.07 -6.51
N ASP A 64 5.45 6.13 -6.33
CA ASP A 64 5.69 7.16 -5.31
C ASP A 64 5.61 6.58 -3.88
N VAL A 65 4.94 5.45 -3.69
CA VAL A 65 4.91 4.70 -2.42
C VAL A 65 6.33 4.40 -1.92
N PHE A 66 7.25 4.06 -2.83
CA PHE A 66 8.61 3.68 -2.45
C PHE A 66 9.52 4.87 -2.12
N GLU A 67 9.14 6.07 -2.55
CA GLU A 67 9.87 7.30 -2.27
C GLU A 67 9.42 7.95 -0.95
N THR A 68 8.27 7.51 -0.41
CA THR A 68 7.77 7.93 0.90
C THR A 68 8.46 7.18 2.04
N ASN A 69 8.55 7.83 3.21
CA ASN A 69 9.01 7.17 4.42
C ASN A 69 7.91 6.29 5.01
N TYR A 70 8.24 5.04 5.32
CA TYR A 70 7.38 4.11 6.05
C TYR A 70 8.25 3.10 6.80
N ASP A 71 7.69 2.43 7.80
CA ASP A 71 8.36 1.38 8.56
C ASP A 71 8.16 0.01 7.89
N VAL A 72 6.94 -0.26 7.41
CA VAL A 72 6.52 -1.57 6.91
C VAL A 72 5.81 -1.45 5.56
N LEU A 73 6.25 -2.23 4.58
CA LEU A 73 5.48 -2.51 3.37
C LEU A 73 4.56 -3.71 3.61
N VAL A 74 3.25 -3.52 3.46
CA VAL A 74 2.28 -4.61 3.34
C VAL A 74 2.05 -4.87 1.85
N GLU A 75 2.48 -6.04 1.40
CA GLU A 75 2.32 -6.48 0.03
C GLU A 75 1.10 -7.40 -0.07
N ALA A 76 0.01 -6.86 -0.65
CA ALA A 76 -1.27 -7.50 -0.91
C ALA A 76 -1.70 -7.45 -2.40
N THR A 77 -0.74 -7.33 -3.32
CA THR A 77 -0.94 -7.40 -4.78
C THR A 77 -1.03 -8.84 -5.26
N PRO A 78 -1.80 -9.11 -6.34
CA PRO A 78 -1.85 -10.45 -6.92
C PRO A 78 -0.46 -10.92 -7.37
N THR A 79 -0.07 -12.14 -6.99
CA THR A 79 1.20 -12.74 -7.40
C THR A 79 1.03 -13.53 -8.68
N THR A 80 1.86 -13.23 -9.69
CA THR A 80 1.90 -14.00 -10.95
C THR A 80 2.69 -15.30 -10.77
N LEU A 81 2.10 -16.45 -11.14
CA LEU A 81 2.81 -17.72 -11.09
C LEU A 81 3.95 -17.75 -12.12
N GLY A 82 5.17 -18.02 -11.64
CA GLY A 82 6.37 -18.10 -12.47
C GLY A 82 7.41 -17.08 -12.05
N ASP A 83 7.12 -15.79 -12.25
CA ASP A 83 8.03 -14.68 -11.91
C ASP A 83 7.70 -13.99 -10.58
N ALA A 84 6.55 -14.28 -9.98
CA ALA A 84 6.06 -13.68 -8.74
C ALA A 84 5.87 -12.15 -8.81
N GLU A 85 5.73 -11.59 -10.01
CA GLU A 85 5.51 -10.16 -10.19
C GLU A 85 4.03 -9.76 -9.96
N PRO A 86 3.76 -8.53 -9.49
CA PRO A 86 4.74 -7.49 -9.16
C PRO A 86 5.34 -7.62 -7.74
N GLY A 87 4.78 -8.50 -6.91
CA GLY A 87 5.09 -8.58 -5.48
C GLY A 87 6.57 -8.85 -5.18
N PHE A 88 7.23 -9.67 -6.00
CA PHE A 88 8.66 -9.91 -5.85
C PHE A 88 9.50 -8.63 -5.96
N SER A 89 9.25 -7.81 -6.99
CA SER A 89 9.98 -6.55 -7.19
C SER A 89 9.67 -5.52 -6.10
N HIS A 90 8.42 -5.46 -5.63
CA HIS A 90 8.03 -4.58 -4.53
C HIS A 90 8.76 -4.93 -3.22
N VAL A 91 8.73 -6.21 -2.83
CA VAL A 91 9.40 -6.71 -1.62
C VAL A 91 10.90 -6.47 -1.69
N ARG A 92 11.53 -6.73 -2.84
CA ARG A 92 12.96 -6.47 -3.05
C ARG A 92 13.27 -5.00 -2.81
N ARG A 93 12.49 -4.07 -3.38
CA ARG A 93 12.71 -2.63 -3.23
C ARG A 93 12.57 -2.16 -1.78
N ALA A 94 11.56 -2.65 -1.06
CA ALA A 94 11.37 -2.32 0.36
C ALA A 94 12.52 -2.83 1.24
N LEU A 95 12.96 -4.08 1.04
CA LEU A 95 14.09 -4.65 1.78
C LEU A 95 15.42 -3.93 1.47
N GLU A 96 15.66 -3.55 0.21
CA GLU A 96 16.82 -2.76 -0.19
C GLU A 96 16.83 -1.36 0.46
N ALA A 97 15.65 -0.84 0.79
CA ALA A 97 15.46 0.43 1.51
C ALA A 97 15.40 0.26 3.05
N ASP A 98 15.79 -0.91 3.58
CA ASP A 98 15.80 -1.25 5.02
C ASP A 98 14.42 -1.14 5.69
N ARG A 99 13.36 -1.49 4.95
CA ARG A 99 11.97 -1.52 5.44
C ARG A 99 11.56 -2.94 5.80
N HIS A 100 10.67 -3.08 6.78
CA HIS A 100 10.04 -4.38 7.07
C HIS A 100 9.02 -4.72 5.98
N VAL A 101 8.78 -6.01 5.75
CA VAL A 101 7.80 -6.47 4.75
C VAL A 101 6.91 -7.54 5.32
N VAL A 102 5.60 -7.41 5.08
CA VAL A 102 4.59 -8.43 5.34
C VAL A 102 3.96 -8.82 4.02
N LEU A 103 3.98 -10.13 3.71
CA LEU A 103 3.36 -10.71 2.52
C LEU A 103 1.98 -11.25 2.92
N ALA A 104 0.93 -10.84 2.20
CA ALA A 104 -0.45 -11.22 2.45
C ALA A 104 -1.07 -12.07 1.33
#